data_AF-A0AAD5HH97-F1
#
_entry.id   AF-A0AAD5HH97-F1
#
_cell.length_a   1.000
_cell.length_b   1.000
_cell.length_c   1.000
_cell.angle_alpha   90.00
_cell.angle_beta   90.00
_cell.angle_gamma   90.00
#
_symmetry.space_group_name_H-M   'P 1'
#
loop_
_entity.id
_entity.type
_entity.pdbx_description
1 polymer ?
#
loop_
_entity_poly.entity_id
_entity_poly.type
_entity_poly.pdbx_seq_one_letter_code
_entity_poly.pdbx_strand_id
1 'polypeptide(L)'
;MSSTLAHTAAITEACNTLRSIAAEFLEIKQKSDNSTIDSLQDTRTNTQFALLKELHTTTYNHTREMKNLTAEARQIMDLRHLGLQNIAYEKRHLEEEIVKCRQFRSIYQDIELISEEEFLNTAPPELTQDSNAHARMINRLKFEHQERLRLKQVLEDLNQERLQLIKEHRLEGSQLEDLDSQLDDIVKACQPIEKMLNPPPALEPTPMDTTEAS
;
A
#
# COMPACT_ATOMS: atom_id res chain seq x y z
N MET A 1 -43.41 -3.87 -34.81
CA MET A 1 -44.06 -2.75 -34.10
C MET A 1 -45.36 -2.24 -34.76
N SER A 2 -45.86 -2.84 -35.85
CA SER A 2 -47.05 -2.34 -36.55
C SER A 2 -48.41 -2.86 -36.02
N SER A 3 -48.43 -3.82 -35.10
CA SER A 3 -49.67 -4.46 -34.61
C SER A 3 -50.21 -3.88 -33.29
N THR A 4 -49.40 -3.13 -32.53
CA THR A 4 -49.74 -2.68 -31.16
C THR A 4 -50.76 -1.54 -31.12
N LEU A 5 -50.99 -0.85 -32.24
CA LEU A 5 -52.01 0.21 -32.34
C LEU A 5 -53.35 -0.27 -32.91
N ALA A 6 -53.46 -1.54 -33.34
CA ALA A 6 -54.65 -2.05 -34.02
C ALA A 6 -55.92 -1.90 -33.16
N HIS A 7 -55.82 -2.15 -31.84
CA HIS A 7 -56.96 -2.00 -30.92
C HIS A 7 -57.40 -0.53 -30.76
N THR A 8 -56.47 0.43 -30.79
CA THR A 8 -56.81 1.86 -30.70
C THR A 8 -57.48 2.37 -31.98
N ALA A 9 -57.07 1.86 -33.14
CA ALA A 9 -57.72 2.13 -34.41
C ALA A 9 -59.15 1.55 -34.41
N ALA A 10 -59.33 0.31 -33.93
CA ALA A 10 -60.63 -0.33 -33.80
C ALA A 10 -61.57 0.39 -32.82
N ILE A 11 -61.06 0.95 -31.71
CA ILE A 11 -61.84 1.80 -30.79
C ILE A 11 -62.32 3.07 -31.51
N THR A 12 -61.45 3.68 -32.30
CA THR A 12 -61.78 4.90 -33.06
C THR A 12 -62.85 4.61 -34.11
N GLU A 13 -62.75 3.47 -34.79
CA GLU A 13 -63.75 2.99 -35.75
C GLU A 13 -65.10 2.73 -35.07
N ALA A 14 -65.13 2.00 -33.95
CA ALA A 14 -66.35 1.75 -33.17
C ALA A 14 -66.99 3.05 -32.63
N CYS A 15 -66.19 4.06 -32.27
CA CYS A 15 -66.69 5.37 -31.90
C CYS A 15 -67.31 6.12 -33.10
N ASN A 16 -66.73 6.00 -34.29
CA ASN A 16 -67.25 6.62 -35.51
C ASN A 16 -68.54 5.96 -35.98
N THR A 17 -68.66 4.63 -35.88
CA THR A 17 -69.91 3.92 -36.19
C THR A 17 -71.02 4.29 -35.22
N LEU A 18 -70.75 4.38 -33.91
CA LEU A 18 -71.69 4.88 -32.91
C LEU A 18 -72.13 6.32 -33.20
N ARG A 19 -71.19 7.18 -33.65
CA ARG A 19 -71.49 8.57 -34.01
C ARG A 19 -72.39 8.67 -35.26
N SER A 20 -72.19 7.79 -36.24
CA SER A 20 -73.09 7.66 -37.41
C SER A 20 -74.48 7.20 -37.00
N ILE A 21 -74.57 6.17 -36.14
CA ILE A 21 -75.85 5.67 -35.62
C ILE A 21 -76.61 6.76 -34.86
N ALA A 22 -75.91 7.56 -34.05
CA ALA A 22 -76.50 8.69 -33.34
C ALA A 22 -76.98 9.81 -34.28
N ALA A 23 -76.28 10.08 -35.38
CA ALA A 23 -76.71 11.04 -36.40
C ALA A 23 -77.96 10.53 -37.15
N GLU A 24 -77.98 9.25 -37.55
CA GLU A 24 -79.15 8.57 -38.14
C GLU A 24 -80.37 8.65 -37.20
N PHE A 25 -80.17 8.45 -35.89
CA PHE A 25 -81.23 8.57 -34.88
C PHE A 25 -81.82 9.98 -34.82
N LEU A 26 -80.98 11.02 -34.85
CA LEU A 26 -81.44 12.41 -34.84
C LEU A 26 -82.27 12.76 -36.08
N GLU A 27 -81.91 12.22 -37.25
CA GLU A 27 -82.66 12.42 -38.49
C GLU A 27 -84.00 11.66 -38.53
N ILE A 28 -84.03 10.44 -38.00
CA ILE A 28 -85.24 9.59 -37.95
C ILE A 28 -86.26 10.17 -36.96
N LYS A 29 -85.79 10.67 -35.81
CA LYS A 29 -86.63 11.35 -34.81
C LYS A 29 -87.30 12.63 -35.33
N GLN A 30 -86.74 13.27 -36.36
CA GLN A 30 -87.35 14.42 -37.03
C GLN A 30 -88.46 14.04 -38.03
N LYS A 31 -88.58 12.76 -38.42
CA LYS A 31 -89.40 12.33 -39.58
C LYS A 31 -90.58 11.39 -39.27
N SER A 32 -90.64 10.65 -38.15
CA SER A 32 -91.76 9.68 -37.89
C SER A 32 -91.89 9.18 -36.43
N ASP A 33 -93.03 8.54 -36.14
CA ASP A 33 -93.57 7.94 -34.89
C ASP A 33 -92.73 6.78 -34.29
N ASN A 34 -92.72 6.69 -32.95
CA ASN A 34 -91.62 6.17 -32.11
C ASN A 34 -91.43 4.63 -31.99
N SER A 35 -92.44 3.79 -32.22
CA SER A 35 -92.50 2.48 -31.54
C SER A 35 -91.70 1.33 -32.16
N THR A 36 -91.50 1.29 -33.48
CA THR A 36 -90.74 0.21 -34.16
C THR A 36 -89.25 0.55 -34.29
N ILE A 37 -88.95 1.86 -34.22
CA ILE A 37 -87.62 2.46 -34.30
C ILE A 37 -86.80 2.15 -33.05
N ASP A 38 -87.39 2.17 -31.85
CA ASP A 38 -86.69 1.90 -30.60
C ASP A 38 -86.06 0.49 -30.55
N SER A 39 -86.78 -0.59 -30.88
CA SER A 39 -86.29 -1.96 -30.64
C SER A 39 -85.11 -2.42 -31.51
N LEU A 40 -85.09 -2.08 -32.80
CA LEU A 40 -83.99 -2.44 -33.71
C LEU A 40 -82.78 -1.50 -33.52
N GLN A 41 -83.00 -0.26 -33.08
CA GLN A 41 -81.93 0.69 -32.80
C GLN A 41 -81.25 0.42 -31.45
N ASP A 42 -82.00 -0.06 -30.46
CA ASP A 42 -81.46 -0.50 -29.17
C ASP A 42 -80.52 -1.69 -29.35
N THR A 43 -80.86 -2.67 -30.20
CA THR A 43 -79.97 -3.82 -30.43
C THR A 43 -78.69 -3.44 -31.18
N ARG A 44 -78.77 -2.56 -32.19
CA ARG A 44 -77.58 -2.09 -32.94
C ARG A 44 -76.67 -1.19 -32.09
N THR A 45 -77.21 -0.33 -31.24
CA THR A 45 -76.41 0.49 -30.32
C THR A 45 -75.80 -0.35 -29.21
N ASN A 46 -76.57 -1.25 -28.59
CA ASN A 46 -76.09 -2.14 -27.53
C ASN A 46 -74.96 -3.07 -28.01
N THR A 47 -75.03 -3.58 -29.25
CA THR A 47 -73.95 -4.40 -29.83
C THR A 47 -72.67 -3.59 -30.05
N GLN A 48 -72.76 -2.35 -30.51
CA GLN A 48 -71.59 -1.47 -30.65
C GLN A 48 -71.00 -1.07 -29.29
N PHE A 49 -71.83 -0.85 -28.26
CA PHE A 49 -71.35 -0.61 -26.89
C PHE A 49 -70.69 -1.86 -26.28
N ALA A 50 -71.20 -3.06 -26.57
CA ALA A 50 -70.58 -4.31 -26.16
C ALA A 50 -69.18 -4.47 -26.80
N LEU A 51 -69.07 -4.21 -28.11
CA LEU A 51 -67.81 -4.21 -28.83
C LEU A 51 -66.82 -3.18 -28.24
N LEU A 52 -67.27 -1.97 -27.94
CA LEU A 52 -66.43 -0.94 -27.33
C LEU A 52 -65.91 -1.36 -25.95
N LYS A 53 -66.75 -1.99 -25.11
CA LYS A 53 -66.35 -2.53 -23.80
C LYS A 53 -65.31 -3.65 -23.94
N GLU A 54 -65.47 -4.53 -24.91
CA GLU A 54 -64.53 -5.61 -25.20
C GLU A 54 -63.17 -5.04 -25.66
N LEU A 55 -63.18 -4.09 -26.60
CA LEU A 55 -61.99 -3.41 -27.09
C LEU A 55 -61.27 -2.63 -25.98
N HIS A 56 -62.02 -1.95 -25.10
CA HIS A 56 -61.48 -1.27 -23.93
C HIS A 56 -60.80 -2.25 -22.97
N THR A 57 -61.46 -3.37 -22.66
CA THR A 57 -60.91 -4.40 -21.76
C THR A 57 -59.64 -5.02 -22.34
N THR A 58 -59.63 -5.32 -23.63
CA THR A 58 -58.46 -5.84 -24.36
C THR A 58 -57.30 -4.83 -24.32
N THR A 59 -57.57 -3.55 -24.57
CA THR A 59 -56.54 -2.48 -24.55
C THR A 59 -55.99 -2.25 -23.14
N TYR A 60 -56.86 -2.26 -22.13
CA TYR A 60 -56.47 -2.13 -20.72
C TYR A 60 -55.58 -3.30 -20.29
N ASN A 61 -55.97 -4.53 -20.62
CA ASN A 61 -55.20 -5.73 -20.32
C ASN A 61 -53.84 -5.72 -21.03
N HIS A 62 -53.80 -5.36 -22.31
CA HIS A 62 -52.55 -5.22 -23.06
C HIS A 62 -51.63 -4.18 -22.43
N THR A 63 -52.16 -3.02 -22.05
CA THR A 63 -51.38 -1.96 -21.37
C THR A 63 -50.83 -2.46 -20.03
N ARG A 64 -51.64 -3.18 -19.26
CA ARG A 64 -51.23 -3.77 -17.98
C ARG A 64 -50.13 -4.82 -18.17
N GLU A 65 -50.26 -5.68 -19.18
CA GLU A 65 -49.25 -6.68 -19.53
C GLU A 65 -47.92 -6.03 -19.92
N MET A 66 -47.94 -5.03 -20.81
CA MET A 66 -46.73 -4.31 -21.21
C MET A 66 -46.05 -3.59 -20.03
N LYS A 67 -46.84 -3.03 -19.10
CA LYS A 67 -46.31 -2.44 -17.86
C LYS A 67 -45.63 -3.50 -16.98
N ASN A 68 -46.25 -4.68 -16.83
CA ASN A 68 -45.67 -5.78 -16.05
C ASN A 68 -44.38 -6.29 -16.68
N LEU A 69 -44.37 -6.56 -18.00
CA LEU A 69 -43.17 -7.00 -18.72
C LEU A 69 -42.02 -5.99 -18.61
N THR A 70 -42.33 -4.69 -18.70
CA THR A 70 -41.33 -3.63 -18.53
C THR A 70 -40.80 -3.58 -17.09
N ALA A 71 -41.68 -3.76 -16.10
CA ALA A 71 -41.28 -3.80 -14.69
C ALA A 71 -40.38 -5.01 -14.38
N GLU A 72 -40.70 -6.19 -14.93
CA GLU A 72 -39.88 -7.40 -14.79
C GLU A 72 -38.51 -7.21 -15.46
N ALA A 73 -38.47 -6.68 -16.69
CA ALA A 73 -37.21 -6.38 -17.37
C ALA A 73 -36.36 -5.38 -16.59
N ARG A 74 -36.99 -4.34 -16.01
CA ARG A 74 -36.32 -3.37 -15.15
C ARG A 74 -35.74 -4.01 -13.89
N GLN A 75 -36.51 -4.88 -13.22
CA GLN A 75 -36.03 -5.59 -12.03
C GLN A 75 -34.81 -6.48 -12.36
N ILE A 76 -34.83 -7.19 -13.49
CA ILE A 76 -33.70 -8.00 -13.93
C ILE A 76 -32.47 -7.11 -14.18
N MET A 77 -32.64 -5.98 -14.86
CA MET A 77 -31.57 -5.01 -15.09
C MET A 77 -30.99 -4.49 -13.77
N ASP A 78 -31.83 -4.12 -12.80
CA ASP A 78 -31.39 -3.63 -11.49
C ASP A 78 -30.59 -4.70 -10.72
N LEU A 79 -31.02 -5.97 -10.77
CA LEU A 79 -30.28 -7.10 -10.19
C LEU A 79 -28.91 -7.30 -10.85
N ARG A 80 -28.84 -7.20 -12.18
CA ARG A 80 -27.57 -7.30 -12.92
C ARG A 80 -26.65 -6.13 -12.59
N HIS A 81 -27.20 -4.92 -12.44
CA HIS A 81 -26.44 -3.73 -12.06
C HIS A 81 -25.85 -3.88 -10.65
N LEU A 82 -26.61 -4.41 -9.70
CA LEU A 82 -26.10 -4.73 -8.36
C LEU A 82 -24.95 -5.75 -8.42
N GLY A 83 -25.11 -6.81 -9.23
CA GLY A 83 -24.04 -7.80 -9.46
C GLY A 83 -22.76 -7.17 -10.05
N LEU A 84 -22.91 -6.25 -11.00
CA LEU A 84 -21.78 -5.51 -11.57
C LEU A 84 -21.08 -4.64 -10.50
N GLN A 85 -21.85 -3.96 -9.65
CA GLN A 85 -21.28 -3.16 -8.56
C GLN A 85 -20.51 -4.01 -7.54
N ASN A 86 -21.02 -5.19 -7.20
CA ASN A 86 -20.33 -6.13 -6.31
C ASN A 86 -18.98 -6.55 -6.90
N ILE A 87 -18.95 -6.97 -8.17
CA ILE A 87 -17.71 -7.37 -8.85
C ILE A 87 -16.73 -6.19 -8.97
N ALA A 88 -17.22 -4.99 -9.27
CA ALA A 88 -16.38 -3.78 -9.32
C ALA A 88 -15.75 -3.46 -7.96
N TYR A 89 -16.51 -3.64 -6.87
CA TYR A 89 -16.00 -3.51 -5.52
C TYR A 89 -14.92 -4.56 -5.21
N GLU A 90 -15.18 -5.83 -5.51
CA GLU A 90 -14.23 -6.92 -5.30
C GLU A 90 -12.93 -6.69 -6.09
N LYS A 91 -13.05 -6.29 -7.37
CA LYS A 91 -11.89 -5.93 -8.20
C LYS A 91 -11.04 -4.85 -7.53
N ARG A 92 -11.68 -3.74 -7.11
CA ARG A 92 -10.97 -2.63 -6.47
C ARG A 92 -10.29 -3.07 -5.18
N HIS A 93 -10.97 -3.86 -4.36
CA HIS A 93 -10.38 -4.42 -3.13
C HIS A 93 -9.15 -5.28 -3.44
N LEU A 94 -9.23 -6.16 -4.43
CA LEU A 94 -8.08 -6.98 -4.85
C LEU A 94 -6.93 -6.13 -5.39
N GLU A 95 -7.22 -5.08 -6.17
CA GLU A 95 -6.20 -4.13 -6.65
C GLU A 95 -5.51 -3.42 -5.48
N GLU A 96 -6.26 -2.97 -4.47
CA GLU A 96 -5.72 -2.36 -3.25
C GLU A 96 -4.84 -3.34 -2.47
N GLU A 97 -5.27 -4.59 -2.30
CA GLU A 97 -4.47 -5.63 -1.65
C GLU A 97 -3.19 -5.97 -2.43
N ILE A 98 -3.26 -6.05 -3.77
CA ILE A 98 -2.08 -6.26 -4.62
C ILE A 98 -1.08 -5.12 -4.43
N VAL A 99 -1.54 -3.87 -4.37
CA VAL A 99 -0.67 -2.72 -4.11
C VAL A 99 0.00 -2.84 -2.74
N LYS A 100 -0.75 -3.18 -1.69
CA LYS A 100 -0.18 -3.41 -0.35
C LYS A 100 0.87 -4.52 -0.35
N CYS A 101 0.58 -5.64 -1.00
CA CYS A 101 1.54 -6.75 -1.11
C CYS A 101 2.79 -6.36 -1.91
N ARG A 102 2.67 -5.53 -2.95
CA ARG A 102 3.81 -5.03 -3.73
C ARG A 102 4.63 -3.99 -2.99
N GLN A 103 4.00 -3.21 -2.11
CA GLN A 103 4.68 -2.26 -1.22
C GLN A 103 5.41 -2.94 -0.07
N PHE A 104 5.26 -4.26 0.09
CA PHE A 104 6.04 -5.01 1.07
C PHE A 104 7.53 -4.90 0.77
N ARG A 105 8.22 -4.12 1.60
CA ARG A 105 9.66 -3.95 1.54
C ARG A 105 10.30 -4.82 2.61
N SER A 106 11.05 -5.83 2.17
CA SER A 106 11.82 -6.69 3.05
C SER A 106 13.13 -6.00 3.47
N ILE A 107 13.52 -6.18 4.73
CA ILE A 107 14.71 -5.56 5.34
C ILE A 107 15.99 -5.77 4.50
N TYR A 108 16.14 -6.91 3.82
CA TYR A 108 17.34 -7.19 3.02
C TYR A 108 17.56 -6.21 1.86
N GLN A 109 16.53 -5.48 1.42
CA GLN A 109 16.66 -4.49 0.33
C GLN A 109 17.38 -3.21 0.76
N ASP A 110 17.51 -2.98 2.08
CA ASP A 110 18.22 -1.83 2.64
C ASP A 110 19.64 -2.19 3.11
N ILE A 111 20.03 -3.46 3.04
CA ILE A 111 21.34 -3.93 3.49
C ILE A 111 22.34 -3.82 2.33
N GLU A 112 23.47 -3.17 2.59
CA GLU A 112 24.63 -3.20 1.69
C GLU A 112 25.19 -4.63 1.62
N LEU A 113 25.17 -5.22 0.42
CA LEU A 113 25.62 -6.58 0.14
C LEU A 113 26.76 -6.52 -0.88
N ILE A 114 27.80 -7.34 -0.68
CA ILE A 114 28.90 -7.60 -1.64
C ILE A 114 28.32 -7.89 -3.02
N SER A 115 28.87 -7.29 -4.08
CA SER A 115 28.32 -7.41 -5.44
C SER A 115 28.18 -8.88 -5.91
N GLU A 116 27.34 -9.14 -6.91
CA GLU A 116 27.15 -10.52 -7.41
C GLU A 116 28.46 -11.11 -7.96
N GLU A 117 29.28 -10.29 -8.61
CA GLU A 117 30.58 -10.71 -9.15
C GLU A 117 31.56 -11.11 -8.04
N GLU A 118 31.65 -10.30 -6.99
CA GLU A 118 32.49 -10.59 -5.82
C GLU A 118 31.98 -11.82 -5.06
N PHE A 119 30.66 -11.99 -4.94
CA PHE A 119 30.07 -13.18 -4.34
C PHE A 119 30.43 -14.45 -5.11
N LEU A 120 30.33 -14.44 -6.45
CA LEU A 120 30.69 -15.60 -7.27
C LEU A 120 32.17 -15.98 -7.18
N ASN A 121 33.04 -15.00 -6.96
CA ASN A 121 34.49 -15.22 -6.84
C ASN A 121 34.93 -15.66 -5.43
N THR A 122 34.22 -15.21 -4.39
CA THR A 122 34.65 -15.38 -2.99
C THR A 122 33.91 -16.52 -2.30
N ALA A 123 32.66 -16.78 -2.70
CA ALA A 123 31.84 -17.80 -2.05
C ALA A 123 32.22 -19.22 -2.51
N PRO A 124 32.07 -20.22 -1.62
CA PRO A 124 32.27 -21.62 -1.98
C PRO A 124 31.38 -22.05 -3.18
N PRO A 125 31.88 -22.95 -4.05
CA PRO A 125 31.17 -23.38 -5.25
C PRO A 125 29.82 -24.05 -4.95
N GLU A 126 29.63 -24.59 -3.74
CA GLU A 126 28.37 -25.19 -3.31
C GLU A 126 27.22 -24.17 -3.21
N LEU A 127 27.52 -22.89 -2.94
CA LEU A 127 26.52 -21.84 -2.80
C LEU A 127 26.22 -21.08 -4.11
N THR A 128 27.06 -21.24 -5.13
CA THR A 128 26.99 -20.49 -6.40
C THR A 128 26.35 -21.26 -7.55
N GLN A 129 26.11 -22.57 -7.39
CA GLN A 129 25.61 -23.46 -8.45
C GLN A 129 24.10 -23.37 -8.73
N ASP A 130 23.30 -22.76 -7.85
CA ASP A 130 21.86 -22.69 -8.05
C ASP A 130 21.49 -21.87 -9.29
N SER A 131 20.59 -22.38 -10.14
CA SER A 131 20.13 -21.65 -11.35
C SER A 131 19.08 -20.57 -11.04
N ASN A 132 18.35 -20.72 -9.92
CA ASN A 132 17.27 -19.81 -9.54
C ASN A 132 17.82 -18.54 -8.88
N ALA A 133 17.49 -17.37 -9.43
CA ALA A 133 17.89 -16.06 -8.90
C ALA A 133 17.49 -15.86 -7.42
N HIS A 134 16.32 -16.32 -7.00
CA HIS A 134 15.90 -16.20 -5.60
C HIS A 134 16.75 -17.07 -4.67
N ALA A 135 17.08 -18.29 -5.08
CA ALA A 135 17.96 -19.18 -4.32
C ALA A 135 19.37 -18.59 -4.19
N ARG A 136 19.91 -18.02 -5.28
CA ARG A 136 21.19 -17.28 -5.26
C ARG A 136 21.16 -16.13 -4.26
N MET A 137 20.09 -15.33 -4.24
CA MET A 137 19.95 -14.22 -3.29
C MET A 137 19.92 -14.71 -1.84
N ILE A 138 19.24 -15.82 -1.55
CA ILE A 138 19.25 -16.43 -0.21
C ILE A 138 20.67 -16.89 0.16
N ASN A 139 21.37 -17.55 -0.76
CA ASN A 139 22.73 -18.03 -0.52
C ASN A 139 23.71 -16.86 -0.29
N ARG A 140 23.56 -15.76 -1.05
CA ARG A 140 24.31 -14.52 -0.85
C ARG A 140 24.07 -13.92 0.53
N LEU A 141 22.81 -13.85 0.97
CA LEU A 141 22.47 -13.37 2.33
C LEU A 141 23.05 -14.26 3.43
N LYS A 142 23.05 -15.58 3.26
CA LYS A 142 23.64 -16.52 4.22
C LYS A 142 25.15 -16.35 4.31
N PHE A 143 25.84 -16.22 3.18
CA PHE A 143 27.27 -16.00 3.12
C PHE A 143 27.67 -14.69 3.83
N GLU A 144 26.98 -13.59 3.51
CA GLU A 144 27.16 -12.31 4.18
C GLU A 144 26.95 -12.36 5.68
N HIS A 145 25.92 -13.08 6.13
CA HIS A 145 25.67 -13.28 7.53
C HIS A 145 26.84 -14.02 8.23
N GLN A 146 27.36 -15.06 7.60
CA GLN A 146 28.52 -15.82 8.10
C GLN A 146 29.78 -14.94 8.16
N GLU A 147 30.07 -14.17 7.11
CA GLU A 147 31.23 -13.29 7.09
C GLU A 147 31.12 -12.17 8.14
N ARG A 148 29.94 -11.57 8.33
CA ARG A 148 29.74 -10.58 9.39
C ARG A 148 29.91 -11.17 10.78
N LEU A 149 29.47 -12.41 11.01
CA LEU A 149 29.73 -13.11 12.28
C LEU A 149 31.22 -13.36 12.50
N ARG A 150 31.93 -13.82 11.46
CA ARG A 150 33.38 -14.04 11.50
C ARG A 150 34.13 -12.74 11.81
N LEU A 151 33.82 -11.66 11.10
CA LEU A 151 34.42 -10.34 11.32
C LEU A 151 34.13 -9.79 12.72
N LYS A 152 32.92 -10.01 13.23
CA LYS A 152 32.55 -9.62 14.59
C LYS A 152 33.39 -10.36 15.64
N GLN A 153 33.60 -11.67 15.47
CA GLN A 153 34.46 -12.46 16.36
C GLN A 153 35.90 -11.95 16.33
N VAL A 154 36.47 -11.74 15.14
CA VAL A 154 37.83 -11.19 14.98
C VAL A 154 37.97 -9.82 15.64
N LEU A 155 36.94 -8.95 15.52
CA LEU A 155 36.93 -7.66 16.19
C LEU A 155 36.92 -7.82 17.71
N GLU A 156 36.09 -8.70 18.24
CA GLU A 156 36.02 -9.00 19.68
C GLU A 156 37.37 -9.51 20.20
N ASP A 157 38.01 -10.43 19.49
CA ASP A 157 39.32 -10.98 19.84
C ASP A 157 40.42 -9.90 19.82
N LEU A 158 40.49 -9.11 18.75
CA LEU A 158 41.45 -7.99 18.64
C LEU A 158 41.23 -6.93 19.71
N ASN A 159 39.98 -6.68 20.10
CA ASN A 159 39.68 -5.73 21.16
C ASN A 159 40.11 -6.27 22.53
N GLN A 160 39.97 -7.58 22.76
CA GLN A 160 40.51 -8.22 23.97
C GLN A 160 42.04 -8.13 24.02
N GLU A 161 42.73 -8.44 22.92
CA GLU A 161 44.18 -8.33 22.82
C GLU A 161 44.65 -6.88 23.06
N ARG A 162 43.99 -5.90 22.42
CA ARG A 162 44.24 -4.48 22.66
C ARG A 162 44.09 -4.12 24.14
N LEU A 163 43.03 -4.60 24.80
CA LEU A 163 42.82 -4.33 26.23
C LEU A 163 43.87 -5.00 27.11
N GLN A 164 44.39 -6.16 26.73
CA GLN A 164 45.50 -6.83 27.42
C GLN A 164 46.79 -6.00 27.27
N LEU A 165 47.16 -5.62 26.05
CA LEU A 165 48.34 -4.80 25.78
C LEU A 165 48.31 -3.44 26.49
N ILE A 166 47.14 -2.79 26.56
CA ILE A 166 46.98 -1.54 27.32
C ILE A 166 47.24 -1.76 28.82
N LYS A 167 46.83 -2.90 29.37
CA LYS A 167 47.09 -3.22 30.79
C LYS A 167 48.57 -3.50 31.03
N GLU A 168 49.20 -4.27 30.15
CA GLU A 168 50.64 -4.57 30.20
C GLU A 168 51.47 -3.28 30.11
N HIS A 169 51.19 -2.43 29.12
CA HIS A 169 51.87 -1.14 28.97
C HIS A 169 51.65 -0.22 30.18
N ARG A 170 50.47 -0.23 30.82
CA ARG A 170 50.24 0.53 32.06
C ARG A 170 51.04 -0.02 33.23
N LEU A 171 51.16 -1.35 33.33
CA LEU A 171 51.95 -1.99 34.37
C LEU A 171 53.44 -1.69 34.20
N GLU A 172 53.98 -1.84 32.98
CA GLU A 172 55.36 -1.48 32.65
C GLU A 172 55.63 0.01 32.89
N GLY A 173 54.68 0.88 32.51
CA GLY A 173 54.76 2.32 32.80
C GLY A 173 54.87 2.61 34.30
N SER A 174 54.06 1.97 35.13
CA SER A 174 54.15 2.09 36.59
C SER A 174 55.49 1.58 37.14
N GLN A 175 56.00 0.47 36.60
CA GLN A 175 57.31 -0.08 37.01
C GLN A 175 58.47 0.84 36.63
N LEU A 176 58.38 1.50 35.47
CA LEU A 176 59.34 2.52 35.02
C LEU A 176 59.28 3.77 35.91
N GLU A 177 58.09 4.25 36.26
CA GLU A 177 57.90 5.36 37.20
C GLU A 177 58.48 5.02 38.59
N ASP A 178 58.25 3.79 39.08
CA ASP A 178 58.83 3.32 40.34
C ASP A 178 60.37 3.26 40.29
N LEU A 179 60.93 2.80 39.16
CA LEU A 179 62.38 2.76 38.95
C LEU A 179 63.00 4.16 38.87
N ASP A 180 62.33 5.09 38.18
CA ASP A 180 62.76 6.49 38.07
C ASP A 180 62.81 7.14 39.45
N SER A 181 61.78 6.93 40.28
CA SER A 181 61.77 7.38 41.67
C SER A 181 62.93 6.79 42.49
N GLN A 182 63.24 5.50 42.35
CA GLN A 182 64.36 4.87 43.06
C GLN A 182 65.71 5.40 42.59
N LEU A 183 65.87 5.65 41.29
CA LEU A 183 67.10 6.21 40.73
C LEU A 183 67.32 7.64 41.24
N ASP A 184 66.26 8.46 41.27
CA ASP A 184 66.27 9.79 41.85
C ASP A 184 66.73 9.78 43.32
N ASP A 185 66.26 8.80 44.09
CA ASP A 185 66.67 8.64 45.49
C ASP A 185 68.14 8.20 45.62
N ILE A 186 68.65 7.35 44.72
CA ILE A 186 70.07 7.00 44.65
C ILE A 186 70.92 8.24 44.29
N VAL A 187 70.50 9.02 43.30
CA VAL A 187 71.19 10.26 42.92
C VAL A 187 71.26 11.21 44.10
N LYS A 188 70.14 11.46 44.79
CA LYS A 188 70.10 12.27 46.03
C LYS A 188 71.02 11.69 47.11
N ALA A 189 71.08 10.38 47.28
CA ALA A 189 71.96 9.73 48.25
C ALA A 189 73.45 9.82 47.89
N CYS A 190 73.80 9.90 46.60
CA CYS A 190 75.17 10.05 46.11
C CYS A 190 75.68 11.50 46.08
N GLN A 191 74.79 12.51 46.03
CA GLN A 191 75.15 13.94 46.05
C GLN A 191 76.14 14.36 47.18
N PRO A 192 76.04 13.85 48.43
CA PRO A 192 77.00 14.18 49.48
C PRO A 192 78.42 13.69 49.17
N ILE A 193 78.53 12.51 48.54
CA ILE A 193 79.82 11.91 48.17
C ILE A 193 80.43 12.66 46.99
N GLU A 194 79.63 13.06 46.01
CA GLU A 194 80.06 13.90 44.89
C GLU A 194 80.61 15.24 45.37
N LYS A 195 79.92 15.91 46.31
CA LYS A 195 80.38 17.15 46.94
C LYS A 195 81.68 16.99 47.72
N MET A 196 81.95 15.80 48.27
CA MET A 196 83.22 15.49 48.92
C MET A 196 84.36 15.20 47.92
N LEU A 197 84.05 14.59 46.78
CA LEU A 197 85.04 14.15 45.80
C LEU A 197 85.43 15.25 44.79
N ASN A 198 84.50 16.17 44.48
CA ASN A 198 84.72 17.39 43.70
C ASN A 198 84.48 18.62 44.59
N PRO A 199 85.45 19.04 45.42
CA PRO A 199 85.33 20.30 46.13
C PRO A 199 85.27 21.46 45.11
N PRO A 200 84.37 22.44 45.28
CA PRO A 200 84.40 23.65 44.46
C PRO A 200 85.78 24.31 44.58
N PRO A 201 86.33 24.88 43.48
CA PRO A 201 87.64 25.53 43.52
C PRO A 201 87.65 26.57 44.63
N ALA A 202 88.61 26.43 45.55
CA ALA A 202 88.77 27.32 46.68
C ALA A 202 88.90 28.77 46.16
N LEU A 203 87.99 29.63 46.61
CA LEU A 203 88.14 31.08 46.51
C LEU A 203 89.50 31.46 47.12
N GLU A 204 90.41 31.95 46.29
CA GLU A 204 91.66 32.55 46.74
C GLU A 204 91.37 33.74 47.68
N PRO A 205 92.17 33.94 48.74
CA PRO A 205 92.01 35.10 49.63
C PRO A 205 92.33 36.39 48.87
N THR A 206 91.38 37.32 48.85
CA THR A 206 91.64 38.70 48.39
C THR A 206 92.70 39.35 49.31
N PRO A 207 93.70 40.04 48.74
CA PRO A 207 94.81 40.60 49.49
C PRO A 207 94.36 41.80 50.36
N MET A 208 95.08 41.98 51.46
CA MET A 208 95.01 43.14 52.34
C MET A 208 95.13 44.46 51.57
N ASP A 209 94.18 45.37 51.79
CA ASP A 209 94.33 46.79 51.47
C ASP A 209 95.24 47.43 52.54
N THR A 210 96.49 47.68 52.17
CA THR A 210 97.39 48.61 52.86
C THR A 210 97.31 49.98 52.17
N THR A 211 96.76 51.00 52.86
CA THR A 211 97.04 52.45 52.76
C THR A 211 95.96 53.14 53.62
N GLU A 212 96.16 54.11 54.51
CA GLU A 212 97.28 55.03 54.77
C GLU A 212 96.97 55.84 56.05
N ALA A 213 98.03 56.21 56.76
CA ALA A 213 98.28 57.52 57.36
C ALA A 213 97.39 58.12 58.48
N SER A 214 98.09 58.38 59.61
CA SER A 214 97.92 59.41 60.67
C SER A 214 97.54 58.88 62.05
#